data_AF-A0A3D2S656-F1
#
_entry.id   AF-A0A3D2S656-F1
#
_cell.length_a   1.000
_cell.length_b   1.000
_cell.length_c   1.000
_cell.angle_alpha   90.00
_cell.angle_beta   90.00
_cell.angle_gamma   90.00
#
_symmetry.space_group_name_H-M   'P 1'
#
loop_
_entity.id
_entity.type
_entity.pdbx_description
1 polymer ?
#
loop_
_entity_poly.entity_id
_entity_poly.type
_entity_poly.pdbx_seq_one_letter_code
_entity_poly.pdbx_strand_id
1 'polypeptide(L)'
;MEVEPVKDGSATRSELFSAMRNAGSILIVYPDADTALAAFISAYIAPLQQQQSSNRTYILVSDKYLKESDLKEQPAILVGVFPNGLPYLDQQQLPFQIDRRGIHFDDRVYREASDVMRISCYPNPLNQQMPLGILTGNSEEAVLKYLQSIKGQDYGFLLLDSWGYQVIRDNQRLVLGNYATTDSMRWT
;
A
#
# COMPACT_ATOMS: atom_id res chain seq x y z
N MET A 1 4.18 42.79 -7.61
CA MET A 1 5.05 41.83 -6.91
C MET A 1 4.22 40.56 -6.82
N GLU A 2 4.44 39.63 -7.74
CA GLU A 2 3.76 38.33 -7.69
C GLU A 2 4.38 37.54 -6.54
N VAL A 3 3.54 36.99 -5.67
CA VAL A 3 3.98 36.07 -4.63
C VAL A 3 4.00 34.71 -5.28
N GLU A 4 5.19 34.17 -5.58
CA GLU A 4 5.29 32.78 -6.02
C GLU A 4 4.67 31.88 -4.95
N PRO A 5 3.76 30.96 -5.32
CA PRO A 5 3.19 30.04 -4.35
C PRO A 5 4.30 29.15 -3.79
N VAL A 6 4.44 29.16 -2.47
CA VAL A 6 5.38 28.27 -1.77
C VAL A 6 5.06 26.83 -2.18
N LYS A 7 6.03 26.14 -2.79
CA LYS A 7 5.95 24.70 -2.98
C LYS A 7 5.97 24.04 -1.61
N ASP A 8 4.80 23.63 -1.14
CA ASP A 8 4.71 22.73 0.02
C ASP A 8 5.44 21.41 -0.30
N GLY A 9 6.06 20.80 0.72
CA GLY A 9 7.07 19.75 0.54
C GLY A 9 6.55 18.38 0.07
N SER A 10 5.23 18.23 -0.01
CA SER A 10 4.53 17.00 -0.39
C SER A 10 4.59 16.73 -1.90
N ALA A 11 5.04 15.55 -2.31
CA ALA A 11 4.96 15.12 -3.70
C ALA A 11 3.51 14.96 -4.18
N THR A 12 3.22 15.33 -5.43
CA THR A 12 1.92 15.06 -6.04
C THR A 12 1.71 13.58 -6.31
N ARG A 13 0.46 13.14 -6.46
CA ARG A 13 0.12 11.78 -6.93
C ARG A 13 0.86 11.40 -8.21
N SER A 14 1.08 12.35 -9.13
CA SER A 14 1.78 12.10 -10.40
C SER A 14 3.27 11.79 -10.17
N GLU A 15 3.93 12.55 -9.29
CA GLU A 15 5.32 12.32 -8.91
C GLU A 15 5.47 11.02 -8.12
N LEU A 16 4.60 10.74 -7.15
CA LEU A 16 4.57 9.49 -6.38
C LEU A 16 4.35 8.25 -7.27
N PHE A 17 3.39 8.31 -8.20
CA PHE A 17 3.14 7.26 -9.18
C PHE A 17 4.34 7.07 -10.12
N SER A 18 4.99 8.17 -10.53
CA SER A 18 6.18 8.14 -11.39
C SER A 18 7.40 7.58 -10.65
N ALA A 19 7.61 7.91 -9.38
CA ALA A 19 8.66 7.33 -8.54
C ALA A 19 8.45 5.83 -8.37
N MET A 20 7.24 5.39 -8.00
CA MET A 20 6.89 3.97 -7.86
C MET A 20 7.01 3.23 -9.20
N ARG A 21 6.69 3.87 -10.34
CA ARG A 21 6.86 3.29 -11.68
C ARG A 21 8.34 3.17 -12.08
N ASN A 22 9.14 4.20 -11.86
CA ASN A 22 10.51 4.29 -12.38
C ASN A 22 11.57 3.67 -11.47
N ALA A 23 11.21 3.29 -10.24
CA ALA A 23 12.15 2.70 -9.29
C ALA A 23 12.65 1.31 -9.74
N GLY A 24 13.99 1.15 -9.69
CA GLY A 24 14.69 -0.12 -9.90
C GLY A 24 14.58 -1.09 -8.71
N SER A 25 14.09 -0.63 -7.56
CA SER A 25 13.69 -1.50 -6.45
C SER A 25 12.35 -1.07 -5.86
N ILE A 26 11.56 -2.04 -5.38
CA ILE A 26 10.37 -1.81 -4.55
C ILE A 26 10.44 -2.75 -3.35
N LEU A 27 10.23 -2.23 -2.15
CA LEU A 27 10.11 -3.01 -0.92
C LEU A 27 8.72 -3.64 -0.85
N ILE A 28 8.65 -4.93 -0.56
CA ILE A 28 7.41 -5.62 -0.20
C ILE A 28 7.53 -6.07 1.26
N VAL A 29 6.69 -5.50 2.12
CA VAL A 29 6.59 -5.84 3.53
C VAL A 29 5.44 -6.82 3.73
N TYR A 30 5.66 -7.90 4.47
CA TYR A 30 4.65 -8.91 4.79
C TYR A 30 4.77 -9.41 6.25
N PRO A 31 3.78 -10.09 6.84
CA PRO A 31 3.86 -10.55 8.22
C PRO A 31 4.92 -11.66 8.39
N ASP A 32 5.66 -11.64 9.50
CA ASP A 32 6.64 -12.70 9.83
C ASP A 32 6.03 -14.07 10.15
N ALA A 33 4.71 -14.13 10.35
CA ALA A 33 4.02 -15.35 10.73
C ALA A 33 4.04 -16.40 9.60
N ASP A 34 4.17 -17.67 9.96
CA ASP A 34 4.10 -18.81 9.03
C ASP A 34 2.64 -19.06 8.60
N THR A 35 2.18 -18.22 7.67
CA THR A 35 0.78 -18.18 7.22
C THR A 35 0.68 -18.40 5.72
N ALA A 36 -0.51 -18.81 5.26
CA ALA A 36 -0.79 -18.99 3.84
C ALA A 36 -0.60 -17.68 3.03
N LEU A 37 -0.70 -16.51 3.69
CA LEU A 37 -0.41 -15.22 3.07
C LEU A 37 1.10 -15.00 2.89
N ALA A 38 1.92 -15.20 3.93
CA ALA A 38 3.37 -15.07 3.84
C ALA A 38 3.99 -16.09 2.85
N ALA A 39 3.49 -17.33 2.88
CA ALA A 39 3.88 -18.38 1.94
C ALA A 39 3.48 -18.03 0.49
N PHE A 40 2.28 -17.48 0.27
CA PHE A 40 1.85 -17.01 -1.04
C PHE A 40 2.74 -15.86 -1.54
N ILE A 41 3.01 -14.84 -0.71
CA ILE A 41 3.83 -13.68 -1.09
C ILE A 41 5.24 -14.14 -1.50
N SER A 42 5.85 -15.02 -0.71
CA SER A 42 7.18 -15.58 -1.00
C SER A 42 7.19 -16.38 -2.30
N ALA A 43 6.27 -17.33 -2.45
CA ALA A 43 6.18 -18.21 -3.63
C ALA A 43 5.70 -17.47 -4.89
N TYR A 44 5.03 -16.33 -4.76
CA TYR A 44 4.47 -15.58 -5.87
C TYR A 44 5.38 -14.44 -6.36
N ILE A 45 6.14 -13.79 -5.49
CA ILE A 45 7.02 -12.66 -5.87
C ILE A 45 8.43 -13.11 -6.25
N ALA A 46 8.97 -14.22 -5.69
CA ALA A 46 10.27 -14.73 -6.12
C ALA A 46 10.34 -15.07 -7.64
N PRO A 47 9.29 -15.63 -8.28
CA PRO A 47 9.25 -15.79 -9.74
C PRO A 47 9.24 -14.46 -10.52
N LEU A 48 8.65 -13.39 -9.97
CA LEU A 48 8.61 -12.07 -10.65
C LEU A 48 10.01 -11.45 -10.77
N GLN A 49 10.93 -11.77 -9.85
CA GLN A 49 12.35 -11.39 -9.98
C GLN A 49 13.06 -12.10 -11.15
N GLN A 50 12.56 -13.26 -11.59
CA GLN A 50 13.22 -14.11 -12.58
C GLN A 50 12.74 -13.87 -14.02
N GLN A 51 11.68 -13.09 -14.22
CA GLN A 51 11.25 -12.65 -15.55
C GLN A 51 12.15 -11.50 -16.05
N GLN A 52 13.18 -11.87 -16.83
CA GLN A 52 14.27 -11.00 -17.31
C GLN A 52 13.88 -9.78 -18.17
N SER A 53 12.59 -9.52 -18.40
CA SER A 53 12.10 -8.32 -19.11
C SER A 53 12.01 -7.06 -18.23
N SER A 54 12.32 -7.18 -16.94
CA SER A 54 12.18 -6.11 -15.93
C SER A 54 13.52 -5.79 -15.27
N ASN A 55 13.99 -4.54 -15.39
CA ASN A 55 15.13 -4.01 -14.61
C ASN A 55 14.77 -3.69 -13.14
N ARG A 56 13.58 -4.10 -12.66
CA ARG A 56 13.13 -3.85 -11.28
C ARG A 56 13.27 -5.09 -10.40
N THR A 57 13.92 -4.91 -9.26
CA THR A 57 14.01 -5.87 -8.15
C THR A 57 12.86 -5.67 -7.15
N TYR A 58 12.19 -6.74 -6.76
CA TYR A 58 11.29 -6.74 -5.59
C TYR A 58 12.07 -7.24 -4.37
N ILE A 59 12.09 -6.47 -3.28
CA ILE A 59 12.82 -6.80 -2.06
C ILE A 59 11.79 -7.27 -1.01
N LEU A 60 11.82 -8.56 -0.66
CA LEU A 60 10.94 -9.14 0.35
C LEU A 60 11.53 -8.95 1.76
N VAL A 61 10.75 -8.36 2.68
CA VAL A 61 11.12 -8.18 4.09
C VAL A 61 9.92 -8.50 4.97
N SER A 62 10.08 -9.31 6.03
CA SER A 62 8.99 -9.46 7.01
C SER A 62 8.96 -8.27 7.97
N ASP A 63 7.76 -7.91 8.45
CA ASP A 63 7.49 -6.77 9.33
C ASP A 63 8.37 -6.71 10.58
N LYS A 64 8.76 -7.87 11.13
CA LYS A 64 9.69 -8.05 12.24
C LYS A 64 11.15 -7.69 11.94
N TYR A 65 11.59 -7.80 10.68
CA TYR A 65 12.95 -7.47 10.25
C TYR A 65 13.05 -6.12 9.50
N LEU A 66 11.90 -5.50 9.22
CA LEU A 66 11.79 -4.17 8.66
C LEU A 66 12.45 -3.13 9.58
N LYS A 67 13.04 -2.10 8.97
CA LYS A 67 13.54 -0.91 9.65
C LYS A 67 12.87 0.35 9.10
N GLU A 68 12.89 1.41 9.91
CA GLU A 68 12.45 2.74 9.50
C GLU A 68 13.19 3.27 8.27
N SER A 69 14.49 2.94 8.12
CA SER A 69 15.31 3.25 6.93
C SER A 69 14.72 2.69 5.65
N ASP A 70 14.25 1.45 5.70
CA ASP A 70 13.83 0.68 4.51
C ASP A 70 12.56 1.30 3.88
N LEU A 71 11.73 1.93 4.72
CA LEU A 71 10.57 2.74 4.29
C LEU A 71 10.98 4.15 3.83
N LYS A 72 12.00 4.76 4.43
CA LYS A 72 12.47 6.12 4.14
C LYS A 72 13.25 6.25 2.84
N GLU A 73 13.97 5.20 2.44
CA GLU A 73 14.97 5.25 1.38
C GLU A 73 14.47 4.71 0.02
N GLN A 74 13.37 3.95 0.00
CA GLN A 74 12.83 3.37 -1.24
C GLN A 74 11.28 3.25 -1.24
N PRO A 75 10.65 3.17 -2.42
CA PRO A 75 9.23 2.86 -2.55
C PRO A 75 8.83 1.56 -1.86
N ALA A 76 7.68 1.55 -1.18
CA ALA A 76 7.26 0.42 -0.35
C ALA A 76 5.80 0.00 -0.59
N ILE A 77 5.54 -1.29 -0.48
CA ILE A 77 4.24 -1.95 -0.57
C ILE A 77 4.08 -2.83 0.67
N LEU A 78 3.15 -2.47 1.56
CA LEU A 78 2.86 -3.22 2.78
C LEU A 78 1.65 -4.13 2.50
N VAL A 79 1.77 -5.43 2.76
CA VAL A 79 0.74 -6.43 2.47
C VAL A 79 0.55 -7.33 3.68
N GLY A 80 -0.60 -7.26 4.36
CA GLY A 80 -0.82 -8.03 5.58
C GLY A 80 -2.06 -7.57 6.36
N VAL A 81 -2.30 -8.15 7.53
CA VAL A 81 -3.32 -7.65 8.47
C VAL A 81 -2.60 -7.07 9.68
N PHE A 82 -2.92 -5.81 10.00
CA PHE A 82 -2.13 -5.00 10.94
C PHE A 82 -3.00 -4.55 12.14
N PRO A 83 -3.50 -5.49 12.98
CA PRO A 83 -4.53 -5.22 13.99
C PRO A 83 -4.02 -4.44 15.21
N ASN A 84 -2.69 -4.27 15.31
CA ASN A 84 -2.00 -3.47 16.32
C ASN A 84 -1.34 -2.22 15.70
N GLY A 85 -1.65 -1.88 14.44
CA GLY A 85 -1.00 -0.82 13.66
C GLY A 85 0.09 -1.32 12.70
N LEU A 86 0.49 -0.44 11.79
CA LEU A 86 1.50 -0.68 10.77
C LEU A 86 2.90 -0.37 11.33
N PRO A 87 3.94 -1.17 11.04
CA PRO A 87 5.29 -0.91 11.57
C PRO A 87 5.83 0.46 11.13
N TYR A 88 6.36 1.23 12.09
CA TYR A 88 6.90 2.59 11.89
C TYR A 88 5.94 3.66 11.33
N LEU A 89 4.65 3.35 11.15
CA LEU A 89 3.67 4.27 10.59
C LEU A 89 2.55 4.56 11.61
N ASP A 90 2.40 5.82 11.98
CA ASP A 90 1.24 6.24 12.79
C ASP A 90 -0.04 6.19 11.94
N GLN A 91 -1.07 5.52 12.45
CA GLN A 91 -2.38 5.45 11.80
C GLN A 91 -3.12 6.79 11.79
N GLN A 92 -2.63 7.81 12.51
CA GLN A 92 -3.09 9.20 12.40
C GLN A 92 -2.50 9.94 11.19
N GLN A 93 -1.47 9.38 10.55
CA GLN A 93 -0.82 9.88 9.32
C GLN A 93 -1.18 9.00 8.10
N LEU A 94 -2.36 8.37 8.16
CA LEU A 94 -2.90 7.50 7.13
C LEU A 94 -4.39 7.82 6.97
N PRO A 95 -4.95 7.67 5.76
CA PRO A 95 -6.33 8.10 5.49
C PRO A 95 -7.37 7.09 6.00
N PHE A 96 -6.93 6.02 6.67
CA PHE A 96 -7.73 4.94 7.23
C PHE A 96 -7.09 4.46 8.55
N GLN A 97 -7.88 3.84 9.41
CA GLN A 97 -7.39 3.18 10.63
C GLN A 97 -7.84 1.72 10.66
N ILE A 98 -7.11 0.88 11.39
CA ILE A 98 -7.42 -0.55 11.62
C ILE A 98 -7.33 -0.83 13.11
N ASP A 99 -8.39 -1.44 13.63
CA ASP A 99 -8.42 -2.06 14.94
C ASP A 99 -9.28 -3.33 14.93
N ARG A 100 -9.51 -3.91 16.12
CA ARG A 100 -10.30 -5.15 16.30
C ARG A 100 -11.78 -5.03 15.91
N ARG A 101 -12.27 -3.84 15.52
CA ARG A 101 -13.64 -3.57 15.06
C ARG A 101 -13.73 -3.50 13.54
N GLY A 102 -12.59 -3.57 12.83
CA GLY A 102 -12.50 -3.54 11.37
C GLY A 102 -11.64 -2.39 10.83
N ILE A 103 -11.79 -2.11 9.53
CA ILE A 103 -11.17 -0.97 8.85
C ILE A 103 -12.09 0.26 8.98
N HIS A 104 -11.54 1.39 9.42
CA HIS A 104 -12.24 2.67 9.56
C HIS A 104 -11.79 3.60 8.44
N PHE A 105 -12.71 4.09 7.62
CA PHE A 105 -12.44 4.94 6.44
C PHE A 105 -13.72 5.68 6.00
N ASP A 106 -13.62 6.96 5.62
CA ASP A 106 -14.75 7.78 5.13
C ASP A 106 -15.98 7.76 6.09
N ASP A 107 -15.75 8.06 7.38
CA ASP A 107 -16.72 7.99 8.49
C ASP A 107 -17.47 6.64 8.65
N ARG A 108 -16.98 5.58 7.99
CA ARG A 108 -17.56 4.22 8.02
C ARG A 108 -16.58 3.24 8.65
N VAL A 109 -17.13 2.12 9.11
CA VAL A 109 -16.36 0.97 9.59
C VAL A 109 -16.77 -0.26 8.82
N TYR A 110 -15.82 -0.85 8.11
CA TYR A 110 -15.95 -2.03 7.28
C TYR A 110 -15.59 -3.26 8.11
N ARG A 111 -16.58 -4.11 8.40
CA ARG A 111 -16.54 -5.13 9.46
C ARG A 111 -16.67 -6.56 8.99
N GLU A 112 -16.95 -6.80 7.71
CA GLU A 112 -17.06 -8.18 7.22
C GLU A 112 -15.67 -8.81 7.17
N ALA A 113 -15.57 -10.10 7.43
CA ALA A 113 -14.28 -10.80 7.37
C ALA A 113 -13.63 -10.68 5.97
N SER A 114 -14.44 -10.57 4.92
CA SER A 114 -14.02 -10.42 3.52
C SER A 114 -13.75 -8.97 3.07
N ASP A 115 -13.80 -7.97 3.97
CA ASP A 115 -13.43 -6.59 3.67
C ASP A 115 -11.90 -6.43 3.56
N VAL A 116 -11.46 -5.78 2.48
CA VAL A 116 -10.08 -5.49 2.11
C VAL A 116 -9.96 -4.02 1.71
N MET A 117 -8.96 -3.31 2.24
CA MET A 117 -8.60 -1.94 1.87
C MET A 117 -7.28 -1.91 1.10
N ARG A 118 -7.24 -1.11 0.04
CA ARG A 118 -6.10 -0.97 -0.87
C ARG A 118 -5.77 0.50 -1.09
N ILE A 119 -4.53 0.87 -0.79
CA ILE A 119 -3.94 2.22 -0.89
C ILE A 119 -2.89 2.20 -2.02
N SER A 120 -2.87 3.25 -2.84
CA SER A 120 -2.16 3.29 -4.12
C SER A 120 -1.37 4.60 -4.30
N CYS A 121 -0.04 4.51 -4.18
CA CYS A 121 0.92 5.61 -4.33
C CYS A 121 0.60 6.83 -3.44
N TYR A 122 0.48 6.58 -2.13
CA TYR A 122 0.32 7.59 -1.09
C TYR A 122 1.70 8.11 -0.62
N PRO A 123 1.89 9.37 -0.20
CA PRO A 123 3.18 9.83 0.31
C PRO A 123 3.49 9.12 1.64
N ASN A 124 4.67 8.54 1.78
CA ASN A 124 5.07 7.91 3.04
C ASN A 124 5.22 9.00 4.14
N PRO A 125 4.55 8.90 5.30
CA PRO A 125 4.72 9.84 6.42
C PRO A 125 6.16 10.02 6.88
N LEU A 126 7.00 8.99 6.71
CA LEU A 126 8.43 9.01 7.05
C LEU A 126 9.31 9.74 6.01
N ASN A 127 8.83 9.85 4.76
CA ASN A 127 9.46 10.60 3.66
C ASN A 127 8.43 10.83 2.55
N GLN A 128 7.85 12.04 2.46
CA GLN A 128 6.76 12.32 1.51
C GLN A 128 7.14 12.28 0.03
N GLN A 129 8.42 12.08 -0.31
CA GLN A 129 8.90 11.83 -1.67
C GLN A 129 8.97 10.33 -2.01
N MET A 130 8.88 9.44 -1.01
CA MET A 130 8.75 8.00 -1.22
C MET A 130 7.28 7.58 -1.28
N PRO A 131 6.85 6.85 -2.33
CA PRO A 131 5.48 6.38 -2.46
C PRO A 131 5.25 5.07 -1.72
N LEU A 132 4.10 5.01 -1.06
CA LEU A 132 3.61 3.93 -0.22
C LEU A 132 2.36 3.31 -0.86
N GLY A 133 2.35 1.99 -1.03
CA GLY A 133 1.16 1.18 -1.25
C GLY A 133 0.85 0.37 0.01
N ILE A 134 -0.44 0.15 0.30
CA ILE A 134 -0.87 -0.71 1.41
C ILE A 134 -1.99 -1.62 0.92
N LEU A 135 -1.92 -2.91 1.24
CA LEU A 135 -2.98 -3.89 1.06
C LEU A 135 -3.24 -4.57 2.40
N THR A 136 -4.47 -4.46 2.88
CA THR A 136 -4.83 -4.93 4.21
C THR A 136 -6.29 -5.32 4.27
N GLY A 137 -6.69 -6.10 5.27
CA GLY A 137 -8.05 -6.63 5.39
C GLY A 137 -8.42 -6.94 6.83
N ASN A 138 -9.67 -7.35 7.03
CA ASN A 138 -10.13 -7.82 8.34
C ASN A 138 -9.65 -9.24 8.69
N SER A 139 -9.18 -10.01 7.70
CA SER A 139 -8.55 -11.32 7.89
C SER A 139 -7.48 -11.59 6.81
N GLU A 140 -6.49 -12.45 7.12
CA GLU A 140 -5.45 -12.80 6.15
C GLU A 140 -6.01 -13.58 4.96
N GLU A 141 -7.03 -14.42 5.21
CA GLU A 141 -7.75 -15.17 4.18
C GLU A 141 -8.42 -14.24 3.18
N ALA A 142 -8.92 -13.08 3.61
CA ALA A 142 -9.48 -12.06 2.71
C ALA A 142 -8.41 -11.40 1.84
N VAL A 143 -7.28 -11.00 2.43
CA VAL A 143 -6.12 -10.45 1.68
C VAL A 143 -5.59 -11.49 0.68
N LEU A 144 -5.46 -12.75 1.09
CA LEU A 144 -5.01 -13.86 0.26
C LEU A 144 -6.01 -14.18 -0.86
N LYS A 145 -7.31 -14.27 -0.57
CA LYS A 145 -8.39 -14.48 -1.55
C LYS A 145 -8.42 -13.37 -2.60
N TYR A 146 -8.19 -12.12 -2.18
CA TYR A 146 -8.08 -10.98 -3.09
C TYR A 146 -6.84 -11.07 -3.98
N LEU A 147 -5.65 -11.32 -3.40
CA LEU A 147 -4.40 -11.52 -4.15
C LEU A 147 -4.51 -12.67 -5.16
N GLN A 148 -5.15 -13.77 -4.78
CA GLN A 148 -5.43 -14.91 -5.67
C GLN A 148 -6.42 -14.53 -6.79
N SER A 149 -7.39 -13.66 -6.54
CA SER A 149 -8.37 -13.23 -7.56
C SER A 149 -7.78 -12.32 -8.65
N ILE A 150 -6.75 -11.53 -8.31
CA ILE A 150 -6.01 -10.69 -9.27
C ILE A 150 -4.84 -11.43 -9.92
N LYS A 151 -4.58 -12.69 -9.52
CA LYS A 151 -3.50 -13.54 -10.03
C LYS A 151 -3.78 -13.99 -11.48
N GLY A 152 -3.46 -13.11 -12.42
CA GLY A 152 -3.41 -13.39 -13.86
C GLY A 152 -3.49 -12.12 -14.72
N GLN A 153 -3.80 -10.99 -14.10
CA GLN A 153 -3.92 -9.68 -14.74
C GLN A 153 -2.55 -8.98 -14.73
N ASP A 154 -2.23 -8.18 -15.74
CA ASP A 154 -0.86 -7.74 -16.06
C ASP A 154 -0.08 -7.15 -14.86
N TYR A 155 0.95 -7.87 -14.41
CA TYR A 155 1.57 -7.71 -13.10
C TYR A 155 2.53 -6.53 -12.96
N GLY A 156 2.48 -5.56 -13.88
CA GLY A 156 3.18 -4.28 -13.68
C GLY A 156 2.69 -3.52 -12.44
N PHE A 157 1.53 -3.90 -11.88
CA PHE A 157 0.86 -3.17 -10.82
C PHE A 157 0.18 -4.02 -9.71
N LEU A 158 0.96 -4.54 -8.75
CA LEU A 158 0.43 -5.11 -7.49
C LEU A 158 -0.33 -4.03 -6.69
N LEU A 159 0.38 -3.04 -6.16
CA LEU A 159 -0.17 -1.77 -5.64
C LEU A 159 0.31 -0.54 -6.42
N LEU A 160 0.68 -0.78 -7.68
CA LEU A 160 0.74 0.15 -8.87
C LEU A 160 -1.65 0.97 -10.54
N ASP A 161 -2.64 1.89 -10.25
CA ASP A 161 -4.07 1.84 -10.52
C ASP A 161 -4.55 3.30 -10.54
N SER A 162 -5.56 3.60 -11.36
CA SER A 162 -6.13 4.94 -11.50
C SER A 162 -6.62 5.54 -10.18
N TRP A 163 -6.99 4.70 -9.20
CA TRP A 163 -7.51 5.10 -7.88
C TRP A 163 -6.39 5.19 -6.83
N GLY A 164 -6.53 6.12 -5.88
CA GLY A 164 -5.67 6.27 -4.70
C GLY A 164 -6.10 5.39 -3.53
N TYR A 165 -7.40 5.05 -3.45
CA TYR A 165 -7.97 4.09 -2.51
C TYR A 165 -9.05 3.21 -3.15
N GLN A 166 -9.21 1.99 -2.64
CA GLN A 166 -10.30 1.05 -2.92
C GLN A 166 -10.65 0.26 -1.65
N VAL A 167 -11.94 0.22 -1.29
CA VAL A 167 -12.49 -0.77 -0.34
C VAL A 167 -13.22 -1.85 -1.14
N ILE A 168 -12.92 -3.12 -0.83
CA ILE A 168 -13.29 -4.29 -1.61
C ILE A 168 -13.88 -5.34 -0.66
N ARG A 169 -15.01 -5.96 -1.04
CA ARG A 169 -15.65 -7.05 -0.32
C ARG A 169 -15.94 -8.20 -1.27
N ASP A 170 -15.49 -9.40 -0.94
CA ASP A 170 -15.65 -10.59 -1.80
C ASP A 170 -15.26 -10.35 -3.27
N ASN A 171 -14.14 -9.64 -3.46
CA ASN A 171 -13.58 -9.21 -4.74
C ASN A 171 -14.42 -8.20 -5.54
N GLN A 172 -15.52 -7.67 -4.97
CA GLN A 172 -16.29 -6.55 -5.53
C GLN A 172 -15.86 -5.22 -4.89
N ARG A 173 -15.68 -4.17 -5.69
CA ARG A 173 -15.35 -2.82 -5.20
C ARG A 173 -16.60 -2.19 -4.57
N LEU A 174 -16.55 -1.89 -3.27
CA LEU A 174 -17.60 -1.15 -2.57
C LEU A 174 -17.39 0.37 -2.68
N VAL A 175 -16.14 0.80 -2.57
CA VAL A 175 -15.73 2.21 -2.61
C VAL A 175 -14.42 2.31 -3.40
N LEU A 176 -14.28 3.36 -4.21
CA LEU A 176 -13.07 3.69 -4.96
C LEU A 176 -12.98 5.20 -5.14
N GLY A 177 -11.76 5.75 -5.25
CA GLY A 177 -11.58 7.17 -5.46
C GLY A 177 -10.12 7.60 -5.43
N ASN A 178 -9.90 8.92 -5.35
CA ASN A 178 -8.61 9.56 -5.17
C ASN A 178 -8.73 10.58 -4.04
N TYR A 179 -7.70 10.74 -3.19
CA TYR A 179 -7.70 11.80 -2.19
C TYR A 179 -7.55 13.17 -2.87
N ALA A 180 -8.11 14.22 -2.25
CA ALA A 180 -8.08 15.56 -2.81
C ALA A 180 -6.68 16.17 -2.82
N THR A 181 -6.53 17.32 -3.49
CA THR A 181 -5.26 18.06 -3.58
C THR A 181 -5.37 19.44 -2.92
N THR A 182 -6.17 19.55 -1.86
CA THR A 182 -6.48 20.82 -1.16
C THR A 182 -6.39 20.63 0.35
N ASP A 183 -6.06 21.71 1.08
CA ASP A 183 -5.55 21.64 2.46
C ASP A 183 -6.43 20.94 3.51
N SER A 184 -7.75 20.89 3.32
CA SER A 184 -8.68 20.22 4.23
C SER A 184 -8.76 18.69 4.04
N MET A 185 -8.20 18.16 2.95
CA MET A 185 -8.16 16.74 2.59
C MET A 185 -6.86 16.47 1.81
N ARG A 186 -5.72 16.80 2.42
CA ARG A 186 -4.39 16.51 1.85
C ARG A 186 -4.16 15.00 1.75
N TRP A 187 -3.11 14.63 1.02
CA TRP A 187 -2.48 13.32 1.15
C TRP A 187 -1.57 13.37 2.41
N THR A 188 -2.20 13.35 3.58
CA THR A 188 -1.60 13.42 4.94
C THR A 188 -2.28 12.43 5.87
#